data_AF-A0A0L0NHH5-F1
#
_entry.id   AF-A0A0L0NHH5-F1
#
_cell.length_a   1.000
_cell.length_b   1.000
_cell.length_c   1.000
_cell.angle_alpha   90.00
_cell.angle_beta   90.00
_cell.angle_gamma   90.00
#
_symmetry.space_group_name_H-M   'P 1'
#
loop_
_entity.id
_entity.type
_entity.pdbx_description
1 polymer ?
#
loop_
_entity_poly.entity_id
_entity_poly.type
_entity_poly.pdbx_seq_one_letter_code
_entity_poly.pdbx_strand_id
1 'polypeptide(L)'
;MATTAPAPTATLRSAPAGEACCPGCGRDRDLPPTAMKQTQAELLVAQARIQELEAQVRQLNQKAAAAVDRWAEYEAELSKLRGAQAAASATSVTTATTPSQQQLDPNAARQCPSPTRASFLQSAPSRLSALLYPRKSTPNMRAETFPRAMPAPRAPGAGGATEDLLEALTREKTLRREAEGRLSATSREVEELSASLFEQANEMVADERRARARLEERVGELERRDVEKRRRLERLEVAMGRIERVRNLLAEK
;
A
#
# COMPACT_ATOMS: atom_id res chain seq x y z
N MET A 1 19.76 -27.47 -47.07
CA MET A 1 20.45 -28.73 -46.79
C MET A 1 19.40 -29.84 -46.75
N ALA A 2 19.61 -30.85 -47.61
CA ALA A 2 19.01 -32.20 -47.72
C ALA A 2 17.47 -32.32 -47.52
N THR A 3 16.60 -32.60 -48.50
CA THR A 3 16.45 -33.75 -49.44
C THR A 3 16.66 -35.14 -48.81
N THR A 4 15.60 -35.93 -48.62
CA THR A 4 15.36 -37.28 -49.24
C THR A 4 14.11 -38.01 -48.67
N ALA A 5 13.44 -38.78 -49.55
CA ALA A 5 12.18 -39.54 -49.42
C ALA A 5 12.44 -41.02 -48.99
N PRO A 6 11.57 -42.05 -49.21
CA PRO A 6 10.11 -42.25 -49.13
C PRO A 6 9.71 -43.45 -48.20
N ALA A 7 8.41 -43.81 -48.20
CA ALA A 7 7.73 -44.85 -47.42
C ALA A 7 8.16 -46.33 -47.64
N PRO A 8 7.71 -47.26 -46.76
CA PRO A 8 7.37 -48.63 -47.16
C PRO A 8 5.88 -48.97 -46.93
N THR A 9 5.23 -49.29 -48.05
CA THR A 9 4.40 -50.47 -48.33
C THR A 9 3.42 -50.99 -47.26
N ALA A 10 2.14 -50.77 -47.53
CA ALA A 10 1.01 -51.49 -46.92
C ALA A 10 1.07 -53.00 -47.23
N THR A 11 0.91 -53.82 -46.20
CA THR A 11 0.53 -55.24 -46.34
C THR A 11 -0.90 -55.38 -45.84
N LEU A 12 -1.83 -55.52 -46.79
CA LEU A 12 -3.20 -55.94 -46.53
C LEU A 12 -3.21 -57.42 -46.16
N ARG A 13 -3.74 -57.76 -45.00
CA ARG A 13 -4.20 -59.12 -44.70
C ARG A 13 -5.67 -59.06 -44.29
N SER A 14 -6.44 -59.89 -44.96
CA SER A 14 -7.89 -60.01 -45.01
C SER A 14 -8.55 -60.35 -43.66
N ALA A 15 -9.81 -59.91 -43.55
CA ALA A 15 -10.78 -60.03 -42.46
C ALA A 15 -11.04 -61.46 -41.93
N PRO A 16 -11.75 -61.61 -40.80
CA PRO A 16 -13.18 -61.85 -40.95
C PRO A 16 -14.09 -61.09 -39.96
N ALA A 17 -15.36 -61.05 -40.36
CA ALA A 17 -16.49 -60.43 -39.71
C ALA A 17 -16.67 -60.75 -38.21
N GLY A 18 -17.02 -59.72 -37.45
CA GLY A 18 -17.53 -59.81 -36.10
C GLY A 18 -17.39 -58.47 -35.38
N GLU A 19 -18.50 -57.91 -34.91
CA GLU A 19 -18.60 -56.77 -33.98
C GLU A 19 -18.52 -55.36 -34.58
N ALA A 20 -19.66 -54.67 -34.46
CA ALA A 20 -19.91 -53.33 -34.97
C ALA A 20 -19.18 -52.27 -34.13
N CYS A 21 -18.00 -51.86 -34.59
CA CYS A 21 -17.26 -50.72 -34.04
C CYS A 21 -17.74 -49.39 -34.66
N CYS A 22 -17.96 -48.36 -33.85
CA CYS A 22 -18.50 -47.06 -34.29
C CYS A 22 -17.39 -46.22 -34.97
N PRO A 23 -17.60 -45.69 -36.20
CA PRO A 23 -16.52 -45.08 -37.00
C PRO A 23 -16.03 -43.70 -36.54
N GLY A 24 -16.37 -43.26 -35.33
CA GLY A 24 -15.94 -41.96 -34.79
C GLY A 24 -15.02 -42.03 -33.56
N CYS A 25 -14.96 -43.15 -32.82
CA CYS A 25 -14.24 -43.18 -31.54
C CYS A 25 -13.55 -44.50 -31.17
N GLY A 26 -13.58 -45.54 -32.02
CA GLY A 26 -12.69 -46.71 -31.90
C GLY A 26 -12.78 -47.49 -30.57
N ARG A 27 -13.95 -47.54 -29.92
CA ARG A 27 -14.17 -48.40 -28.75
C ARG A 27 -15.01 -49.61 -29.15
N ASP A 28 -14.54 -50.79 -28.78
CA ASP A 28 -15.29 -52.05 -28.89
C ASP A 28 -16.59 -51.96 -28.09
N ARG A 29 -17.69 -52.41 -28.71
CA ARG A 29 -19.06 -52.19 -28.23
C ARG A 29 -19.48 -53.18 -27.13
N ASP A 30 -18.59 -54.04 -26.67
CA ASP A 30 -18.84 -54.99 -25.58
C ASP A 30 -18.30 -54.45 -24.24
N LEU A 31 -18.89 -53.33 -23.80
CA LEU A 31 -18.74 -52.90 -22.42
C LEU A 31 -19.79 -53.62 -21.57
N PRO A 32 -19.41 -54.36 -20.50
CA PRO A 32 -20.37 -55.08 -19.68
C PRO A 32 -21.40 -54.10 -19.08
N PRO A 33 -22.66 -54.50 -18.90
CA PRO A 33 -23.74 -53.61 -18.42
C PRO A 33 -23.45 -53.01 -17.04
N THR A 34 -22.52 -53.59 -16.28
CA THR A 34 -21.97 -53.05 -15.03
C THR A 34 -21.08 -51.83 -15.24
N ALA A 35 -20.26 -51.80 -16.29
CA ALA A 35 -19.38 -50.67 -16.61
C ALA A 35 -20.17 -49.44 -17.07
N MET A 36 -21.26 -49.62 -17.85
CA MET A 36 -22.14 -48.49 -18.21
C MET A 36 -22.87 -47.89 -17.00
N LYS A 37 -23.25 -48.72 -16.01
CA LYS A 37 -23.86 -48.23 -14.77
C LYS A 37 -22.84 -47.46 -13.90
N GLN A 38 -21.59 -47.91 -13.87
CA GLN A 38 -20.50 -47.22 -13.17
C GLN A 38 -20.18 -45.86 -13.81
N THR A 39 -20.04 -45.79 -15.13
CA THR A 39 -19.78 -44.52 -15.84
C THR A 39 -20.96 -43.55 -15.72
N GLN A 40 -22.20 -44.05 -15.71
CA GLN A 40 -23.38 -43.23 -15.47
C GLN A 40 -23.42 -42.68 -14.04
N ALA A 41 -23.04 -43.48 -13.04
CA ALA A 41 -22.92 -43.02 -11.65
C ALA A 41 -21.82 -41.95 -11.50
N GLU A 42 -20.66 -42.15 -12.12
CA GLU A 42 -19.56 -41.18 -12.15
C GLU A 42 -19.96 -39.86 -12.83
N LEU A 43 -20.73 -39.93 -13.91
CA LEU A 43 -21.23 -38.74 -14.61
C LEU A 43 -22.20 -37.94 -13.75
N LEU A 44 -23.07 -38.61 -12.98
CA LEU A 44 -23.96 -37.94 -12.02
C LEU A 44 -23.17 -37.26 -10.89
N VAL A 45 -22.13 -37.91 -10.37
CA VAL A 45 -21.24 -37.32 -9.36
C VAL A 45 -20.48 -36.13 -9.93
N ALA A 46 -19.95 -36.23 -11.14
CA ALA A 46 -19.27 -35.13 -11.82
C ALA A 46 -20.21 -33.93 -12.04
N GLN A 47 -21.46 -34.19 -12.46
CA GLN A 47 -22.48 -33.15 -12.63
C GLN A 47 -22.82 -32.46 -11.30
N ALA A 48 -23.01 -33.21 -10.22
CA ALA A 48 -23.25 -32.63 -8.90
C ALA A 48 -22.06 -31.76 -8.44
N ARG A 49 -20.83 -32.23 -8.68
CA ARG A 49 -19.62 -31.46 -8.35
C ARG A 49 -19.49 -30.18 -9.17
N ILE A 50 -19.84 -30.22 -10.45
CA ILE A 50 -19.86 -29.02 -11.30
C ILE A 50 -20.85 -27.99 -10.76
N GLN A 51 -22.08 -28.42 -10.42
CA GLN A 51 -23.09 -27.51 -9.86
C GLN A 51 -22.64 -26.89 -8.53
N GLU A 52 -21.98 -27.67 -7.67
CA GLU A 52 -21.40 -27.17 -6.43
C GLU A 52 -20.30 -26.12 -6.70
N LEU A 53 -19.38 -26.40 -7.63
CA LEU A 53 -18.32 -25.47 -7.99
C LEU A 53 -18.87 -24.19 -8.62
N GLU A 54 -19.88 -24.29 -9.48
CA GLU A 54 -20.57 -23.13 -10.06
C GLU A 54 -21.24 -22.27 -8.99
N ALA A 55 -21.88 -22.89 -7.98
CA ALA A 55 -22.45 -22.17 -6.86
C ALA A 55 -21.37 -21.46 -6.03
N GLN A 56 -20.24 -22.12 -5.77
CA GLN A 56 -19.10 -21.50 -5.07
C GLN A 56 -18.52 -20.32 -5.85
N VAL A 57 -18.35 -20.46 -7.17
CA VAL A 57 -17.87 -19.36 -8.04
C VAL A 57 -18.85 -18.19 -8.00
N ARG A 58 -20.16 -18.44 -8.07
CA ARG A 58 -21.17 -17.38 -7.93
C ARG A 58 -21.10 -16.69 -6.57
N GLN A 59 -20.93 -17.44 -5.49
CA GLN A 59 -20.79 -16.88 -4.14
C GLN A 59 -19.51 -16.04 -4.00
N LEU A 60 -18.39 -16.51 -4.55
CA LEU A 60 -17.13 -15.76 -4.53
C LEU A 60 -17.24 -14.48 -5.34
N ASN A 61 -17.89 -14.52 -6.51
CA ASN A 61 -18.15 -13.33 -7.30
C ASN A 61 -19.05 -12.32 -6.58
N GLN A 62 -20.09 -12.78 -5.87
CA GLN A 62 -20.92 -11.90 -5.03
C GLN A 62 -20.11 -11.25 -3.90
N LYS A 63 -19.23 -12.02 -3.24
CA LYS A 63 -18.33 -11.49 -2.20
C LYS A 63 -17.32 -10.50 -2.76
N ALA A 64 -16.78 -10.76 -3.95
CA ALA A 64 -15.85 -9.86 -4.63
C ALA A 64 -16.56 -8.55 -5.01
N ALA A 65 -17.77 -8.62 -5.57
CA ALA A 65 -18.58 -7.44 -5.88
C ALA A 65 -18.86 -6.60 -4.62
N ALA A 66 -19.35 -7.24 -3.55
CA ALA A 66 -19.61 -6.56 -2.28
C ALA A 66 -18.34 -5.96 -1.65
N ALA A 67 -17.18 -6.59 -1.85
CA ALA A 67 -15.91 -6.00 -1.44
C ALA A 67 -15.60 -4.75 -2.28
N VAL A 68 -15.68 -4.83 -3.61
CA VAL A 68 -15.43 -3.67 -4.49
C VAL A 68 -16.36 -2.50 -4.16
N ASP A 69 -17.63 -2.74 -3.87
CA ASP A 69 -18.57 -1.70 -3.45
C ASP A 69 -18.10 -0.98 -2.17
N ARG A 70 -17.65 -1.73 -1.15
CA ARG A 70 -17.08 -1.15 0.08
C ARG A 70 -15.78 -0.38 -0.19
N TRP A 71 -14.97 -0.82 -1.14
CA TRP A 71 -13.74 -0.10 -1.50
C TRP A 71 -14.06 1.23 -2.17
N ALA A 72 -15.13 1.29 -2.98
CA ALA A 72 -15.61 2.55 -3.55
C ALA A 72 -16.11 3.51 -2.45
N GLU A 73 -16.77 3.01 -1.40
CA GLU A 73 -17.14 3.83 -0.23
C GLU A 73 -15.89 4.40 0.47
N TYR A 74 -14.87 3.57 0.73
CA TYR A 74 -13.61 4.04 1.33
C TYR A 74 -12.86 5.05 0.44
N GLU A 75 -12.88 4.86 -0.88
CA GLU A 75 -12.28 5.83 -1.81
C GLU A 75 -12.99 7.18 -1.76
N ALA A 76 -14.33 7.18 -1.67
CA ALA A 76 -15.12 8.40 -1.51
C ALA A 76 -14.80 9.10 -0.17
N GLU A 77 -14.66 8.35 0.93
CA GLU A 77 -14.23 8.91 2.23
C GLU A 77 -12.83 9.51 2.16
N LEU A 78 -11.86 8.82 1.53
CA LEU A 78 -10.51 9.35 1.33
C LEU A 78 -10.51 10.63 0.49
N SER A 79 -11.32 10.67 -0.57
CA SER A 79 -11.49 11.86 -1.40
C SER A 79 -12.06 13.03 -0.59
N LYS A 80 -13.09 12.77 0.24
CA LYS A 80 -13.68 13.75 1.14
C LYS A 80 -12.68 14.28 2.17
N LEU A 81 -11.90 13.41 2.80
CA LEU A 81 -10.88 13.80 3.78
C LEU A 81 -9.75 14.62 3.14
N ARG A 82 -9.29 14.24 1.95
CA ARG A 82 -8.30 15.03 1.18
C ARG A 82 -8.86 16.38 0.76
N GLY A 83 -10.12 16.43 0.31
CA GLY A 83 -10.81 17.68 -0.02
C GLY A 83 -10.95 18.60 1.20
N ALA A 84 -11.34 18.05 2.36
CA ALA A 84 -11.41 18.79 3.61
C ALA A 84 -10.04 19.30 4.07
N GLN A 85 -8.98 18.48 3.95
CA GLN A 85 -7.61 18.88 4.27
C GLN A 85 -7.10 19.96 3.30
N ALA A 86 -7.42 19.86 2.01
CA ALA A 86 -7.09 20.88 1.02
C ALA A 86 -7.86 22.19 1.26
N ALA A 87 -9.14 22.14 1.63
CA ALA A 87 -9.93 23.32 1.98
C ALA A 87 -9.45 23.98 3.29
N ALA A 88 -9.10 23.18 4.30
CA ALA A 88 -8.47 23.65 5.54
C ALA A 88 -7.10 24.30 5.27
N SER A 89 -6.32 23.74 4.35
CA SER A 89 -5.03 24.31 3.92
C SER A 89 -5.20 25.58 3.08
N ALA A 90 -6.21 25.64 2.20
CA ALA A 90 -6.52 26.81 1.38
C ALA A 90 -7.03 28.01 2.21
N THR A 91 -7.67 27.76 3.36
CA THR A 91 -8.12 28.80 4.28
C THR A 91 -6.95 29.48 5.01
N SER A 92 -5.74 28.90 4.97
CA SER A 92 -4.51 29.54 5.46
C SER A 92 -3.72 30.33 4.39
N VAL A 93 -4.21 30.43 3.14
CA VAL A 93 -3.47 31.09 2.02
C VAL A 93 -4.34 32.09 1.24
N THR A 94 -5.15 32.90 1.92
CA THR A 94 -5.84 34.05 1.31
C THR A 94 -5.23 35.38 1.74
N THR A 95 -3.98 35.62 1.36
CA THR A 95 -3.44 36.97 1.07
C THR A 95 -2.23 36.89 0.12
N ALA A 96 -2.45 36.49 -1.15
CA ALA A 96 -1.57 36.88 -2.27
C ALA A 96 -2.21 36.51 -3.61
N THR A 97 -2.84 37.49 -4.24
CA THR A 97 -3.29 37.46 -5.64
C THR A 97 -2.10 37.62 -6.58
N THR A 98 -1.93 36.70 -7.54
CA THR A 98 -1.25 37.02 -8.82
C THR A 98 -1.65 36.01 -9.91
N PRO A 99 -2.07 36.46 -11.12
CA PRO A 99 -2.31 35.60 -12.27
C PRO A 99 -1.07 35.56 -13.18
N SER A 100 -0.61 34.36 -13.54
CA SER A 100 0.31 34.10 -14.67
C SER A 100 0.10 32.65 -15.10
N GLN A 101 -0.64 32.40 -16.18
CA GLN A 101 -0.11 32.16 -17.53
C GLN A 101 1.04 31.14 -17.59
N GLN A 102 0.73 29.95 -18.14
CA GLN A 102 1.58 29.02 -18.92
C GLN A 102 0.66 27.85 -19.32
N GLN A 103 0.05 27.86 -20.50
CA GLN A 103 0.58 27.39 -21.80
C GLN A 103 1.13 25.95 -21.73
N LEU A 104 0.37 25.01 -22.27
CA LEU A 104 0.78 23.64 -22.55
C LEU A 104 0.38 23.28 -23.98
N ASP A 105 1.39 22.99 -24.80
CA ASP A 105 1.25 22.29 -26.07
C ASP A 105 0.75 20.85 -25.87
N PRO A 106 0.04 20.27 -26.86
CA PRO A 106 -0.43 18.90 -26.83
C PRO A 106 0.61 17.95 -27.44
N ASN A 107 0.49 16.66 -27.11
CA ASN A 107 1.04 15.50 -27.82
C ASN A 107 2.31 14.84 -27.22
N ALA A 108 2.08 13.94 -26.24
CA ALA A 108 2.80 12.67 -26.17
C ALA A 108 1.89 11.63 -25.50
N ALA A 109 1.38 10.72 -26.32
CA ALA A 109 0.59 9.58 -25.91
C ALA A 109 1.46 8.49 -25.26
N ARG A 110 0.82 7.69 -24.41
CA ARG A 110 1.18 6.33 -23.97
C ARG A 110 2.42 6.19 -23.08
N GLN A 111 2.20 5.81 -21.83
CA GLN A 111 2.74 4.58 -21.22
C GLN A 111 2.22 4.39 -19.79
N CYS A 112 1.58 3.24 -19.53
CA CYS A 112 1.52 2.64 -18.19
C CYS A 112 2.95 2.24 -17.77
N PRO A 113 3.28 2.22 -16.46
CA PRO A 113 3.34 0.92 -15.78
C PRO A 113 3.04 0.95 -14.26
N SER A 114 2.38 -0.10 -13.77
CA SER A 114 2.48 -0.54 -12.36
C SER A 114 3.71 -1.47 -12.20
N PRO A 115 4.03 -1.98 -10.99
CA PRO A 115 4.50 -1.34 -9.75
C PRO A 115 5.95 -1.77 -9.43
N THR A 116 6.68 -1.08 -8.52
CA THR A 116 7.71 -1.63 -7.58
C THR A 116 8.58 -0.51 -6.98
N ARG A 117 8.52 -0.38 -5.64
CA ARG A 117 9.57 -0.13 -4.63
C ARG A 117 10.75 0.83 -4.92
N ALA A 118 11.04 1.67 -3.91
CA ALA A 118 12.22 2.54 -3.69
C ALA A 118 12.05 3.94 -4.32
N SER A 119 12.40 5.08 -3.72
CA SER A 119 13.11 5.36 -2.48
C SER A 119 13.24 6.89 -2.28
N PHE A 120 13.49 7.30 -1.03
CA PHE A 120 14.24 8.48 -0.59
C PHE A 120 13.76 9.90 -0.94
N LEU A 121 13.10 10.52 0.05
CA LEU A 121 13.41 11.85 0.62
C LEU A 121 14.36 12.73 -0.23
N GLN A 122 13.81 13.50 -1.15
CA GLN A 122 14.46 14.71 -1.69
C GLN A 122 13.43 15.83 -1.84
N SER A 123 13.22 16.56 -0.76
CA SER A 123 12.87 17.99 -0.86
C SER A 123 13.34 18.68 0.41
N ALA A 124 14.42 19.45 0.28
CA ALA A 124 15.11 20.13 1.36
C ALA A 124 14.30 21.34 1.90
N PRO A 125 14.27 21.59 3.22
CA PRO A 125 13.73 22.82 3.79
C PRO A 125 14.83 23.90 3.83
N SER A 126 15.12 24.57 2.70
CA SER A 126 16.13 25.65 2.65
C SER A 126 15.53 27.06 2.55
N ARG A 127 14.27 27.28 2.93
CA ARG A 127 13.60 28.59 2.79
C ARG A 127 13.00 29.18 4.06
N LEU A 128 13.24 28.60 5.23
CA LEU A 128 12.68 29.11 6.50
C LEU A 128 13.63 30.02 7.30
N SER A 129 14.89 30.17 6.89
CA SER A 129 15.88 30.98 7.62
C SER A 129 15.81 32.50 7.33
N ALA A 130 14.90 32.96 6.45
CA ALA A 130 14.80 34.37 6.06
C ALA A 130 13.76 35.18 6.83
N LEU A 131 12.96 34.56 7.72
CA LEU A 131 11.85 35.22 8.42
C LEU A 131 12.12 35.54 9.90
N LEU A 132 13.31 35.24 10.42
CA LEU A 132 13.64 35.43 11.84
C LEU A 132 14.57 36.62 12.13
N TYR A 133 14.80 37.53 11.17
CA TYR A 133 15.53 38.77 11.41
C TYR A 133 14.77 40.00 10.89
N PRO A 134 14.18 40.83 11.77
CA PRO A 134 13.76 42.17 11.42
C PRO A 134 15.01 43.07 11.39
N ARG A 135 15.69 43.14 10.25
CA ARG A 135 16.67 44.23 10.02
C ARG A 135 15.92 45.48 9.57
N LYS A 136 15.86 46.45 10.49
CA LYS A 136 15.69 47.88 10.18
C LYS A 136 16.59 48.26 9.00
N SER A 137 16.02 48.76 7.90
CA SER A 137 16.75 49.44 6.84
C SER A 137 15.96 50.65 6.37
N THR A 138 16.42 51.81 6.78
CA THR A 138 16.12 53.14 6.24
C THR A 138 16.48 53.22 4.75
N PRO A 139 15.61 53.72 3.86
CA PRO A 139 16.03 54.26 2.58
C PRO A 139 16.27 55.78 2.69
N ASN A 140 17.38 56.15 2.08
CA ASN A 140 18.05 57.44 2.04
C ASN A 140 17.21 58.55 1.37
N MET A 141 17.47 59.79 1.78
CA MET A 141 16.96 61.05 1.24
C MET A 141 17.25 61.20 -0.26
N ARG A 142 16.25 61.62 -1.05
CA ARG A 142 16.48 62.48 -2.22
C ARG A 142 15.30 63.43 -2.44
N ALA A 143 15.67 64.67 -2.70
CA ALA A 143 14.86 65.88 -2.72
C ALA A 143 13.93 66.01 -3.93
N GLU A 144 13.07 67.04 -3.83
CA GLU A 144 12.31 67.72 -4.88
C GLU A 144 11.03 67.04 -5.39
N THR A 145 9.89 67.36 -4.76
CA THR A 145 8.82 68.22 -5.32
C THR A 145 7.52 68.07 -4.51
N PHE A 146 7.12 69.15 -3.83
CA PHE A 146 5.71 69.40 -3.45
C PHE A 146 4.97 69.97 -4.68
N PRO A 147 3.62 70.04 -4.75
CA PRO A 147 2.65 69.84 -3.67
C PRO A 147 1.43 68.97 -4.02
N ARG A 148 0.90 68.19 -3.07
CA ARG A 148 -0.56 67.94 -3.03
C ARG A 148 -1.04 67.58 -1.62
N ALA A 149 -1.83 68.51 -1.10
CA ALA A 149 -2.71 68.48 0.07
C ALA A 149 -3.10 67.10 0.62
N MET A 150 -2.65 66.82 1.84
CA MET A 150 -3.37 65.96 2.79
C MET A 150 -4.50 66.78 3.43
N PRO A 151 -5.74 66.27 3.55
CA PRO A 151 -6.74 66.92 4.38
C PRO A 151 -6.34 66.77 5.85
N ALA A 152 -6.15 67.89 6.52
CA ALA A 152 -5.97 67.95 7.97
C ALA A 152 -7.19 67.34 8.68
N PRO A 153 -7.02 66.51 9.73
CA PRO A 153 -8.12 66.24 10.63
C PRO A 153 -8.38 67.51 11.44
N ARG A 154 -9.60 68.03 11.33
CA ARG A 154 -10.11 69.06 12.25
C ARG A 154 -9.98 68.51 13.68
N ALA A 155 -9.35 69.29 14.56
CA ALA A 155 -9.30 69.01 15.98
C ALA A 155 -10.73 68.98 16.56
N PRO A 156 -11.18 67.89 17.21
CA PRO A 156 -12.09 67.99 18.34
C PRO A 156 -11.26 68.26 19.61
N GLY A 157 -11.87 68.86 20.63
CA GLY A 157 -11.18 69.29 21.85
C GLY A 157 -10.28 68.20 22.45
N ALA A 158 -9.10 68.63 22.91
CA ALA A 158 -8.03 67.78 23.45
C ALA A 158 -8.44 66.87 24.63
N GLY A 159 -9.62 67.06 25.23
CA GLY A 159 -10.17 66.20 26.28
C GLY A 159 -10.75 64.86 25.79
N GLY A 160 -11.29 64.79 24.57
CA GLY A 160 -11.84 63.54 24.01
C GLY A 160 -10.77 62.59 23.48
N ALA A 161 -9.70 63.15 22.91
CA ALA A 161 -8.62 62.37 22.32
C ALA A 161 -7.86 61.50 23.34
N THR A 162 -7.74 61.94 24.59
CA THR A 162 -7.10 61.13 25.65
C THR A 162 -7.98 59.97 26.10
N GLU A 163 -9.30 60.15 26.12
CA GLU A 163 -10.27 59.11 26.45
C GLU A 163 -10.32 58.03 25.34
N ASP A 164 -10.35 58.47 24.08
CA ASP A 164 -10.28 57.58 22.91
C ASP A 164 -8.98 56.74 22.88
N LEU A 165 -7.84 57.33 23.29
CA LEU A 165 -6.56 56.61 23.38
C LEU A 165 -6.55 55.56 24.50
N LEU A 166 -7.16 55.85 25.65
CA LEU A 166 -7.30 54.89 26.74
C LEU A 166 -8.23 53.75 26.32
N GLU A 167 -9.33 54.04 25.63
CA GLU A 167 -10.24 53.03 25.10
C GLU A 167 -9.57 52.17 24.00
N ALA A 168 -8.79 52.79 23.10
CA ALA A 168 -8.04 52.05 22.09
C ALA A 168 -6.99 51.11 22.73
N LEU A 169 -6.31 51.58 23.78
CA LEU A 169 -5.32 50.80 24.52
C LEU A 169 -5.98 49.63 25.26
N THR A 170 -7.13 49.82 25.90
CA THR A 170 -7.84 48.72 26.56
C THR A 170 -8.28 47.67 25.54
N ARG A 171 -8.80 48.07 24.37
CA ARG A 171 -9.14 47.17 23.26
C ARG A 171 -7.92 46.40 22.72
N GLU A 172 -6.76 47.05 22.58
CA GLU A 172 -5.53 46.37 22.16
C GLU A 172 -5.08 45.33 23.19
N LYS A 173 -5.09 45.68 24.48
CA LYS A 173 -4.75 44.75 25.56
C LYS A 173 -5.71 43.57 25.64
N THR A 174 -7.02 43.76 25.41
CA THR A 174 -7.98 42.65 25.40
C THR A 174 -7.73 41.72 24.23
N LEU A 175 -7.54 42.25 23.02
CA LEU A 175 -7.20 41.45 21.84
C LEU A 175 -5.90 40.68 22.04
N ARG A 176 -4.91 41.30 22.68
CA ARG A 176 -3.64 40.64 22.98
C ARG A 176 -3.81 39.49 23.98
N ARG A 177 -4.55 39.71 25.07
CA ARG A 177 -4.86 38.66 26.05
C ARG A 177 -5.63 37.49 25.41
N GLU A 178 -6.58 37.79 24.53
CA GLU A 178 -7.32 36.75 23.79
C GLU A 178 -6.39 35.97 22.85
N ALA A 179 -5.50 36.64 22.13
CA ALA A 179 -4.53 35.99 21.27
C ALA A 179 -3.55 35.13 22.07
N GLU A 180 -3.03 35.62 23.20
CA GLU A 180 -2.16 34.87 24.12
C GLU A 180 -2.91 33.65 24.71
N GLY A 181 -4.21 33.79 25.01
CA GLY A 181 -5.09 32.70 25.43
C GLY A 181 -5.25 31.61 24.35
N ARG A 182 -5.46 32.01 23.09
CA ARG A 182 -5.53 31.08 21.96
C ARG A 182 -4.20 30.37 21.72
N LEU A 183 -3.08 31.10 21.77
CA LEU A 183 -1.74 30.53 21.62
C LEU A 183 -1.46 29.50 22.72
N SER A 184 -1.78 29.83 23.97
CA SER A 184 -1.59 28.90 25.10
C SER A 184 -2.51 27.68 25.03
N ALA A 185 -3.76 27.83 24.55
CA ALA A 185 -4.63 26.69 24.26
C ALA A 185 -4.03 25.77 23.18
N THR A 186 -3.58 26.33 22.05
CA THR A 186 -2.96 25.53 20.99
C THR A 186 -1.65 24.86 21.43
N SER A 187 -0.84 25.51 22.29
CA SER A 187 0.37 24.90 22.85
C SER A 187 0.03 23.65 23.66
N ARG A 188 -1.02 23.72 24.49
CA ARG A 188 -1.47 22.58 25.30
C ARG A 188 -1.98 21.43 24.43
N GLU A 189 -2.79 21.73 23.41
CA GLU A 189 -3.27 20.69 22.47
C GLU A 189 -2.10 20.00 21.77
N VAL A 190 -1.08 20.76 21.34
CA VAL A 190 0.13 20.19 20.72
C VAL A 190 0.90 19.32 21.72
N GLU A 191 1.04 19.77 22.98
CA GLU A 191 1.68 19.00 24.04
C GLU A 191 0.94 17.68 24.30
N GLU A 192 -0.39 17.71 24.43
CA GLU A 192 -1.24 16.52 24.62
C GLU A 192 -1.15 15.54 23.44
N LEU A 193 -1.23 16.04 22.21
CA LEU A 193 -1.06 15.23 21.00
C LEU A 193 0.35 14.62 20.94
N SER A 194 1.38 15.39 21.31
CA SER A 194 2.75 14.89 21.34
C SER A 194 2.92 13.78 22.38
N ALA A 195 2.36 13.95 23.58
CA ALA A 195 2.39 12.95 24.64
C ALA A 195 1.69 11.65 24.21
N SER A 196 0.49 11.76 23.63
CA SER A 196 -0.27 10.63 23.10
C SER A 196 0.50 9.88 22.01
N LEU A 197 1.12 10.60 21.07
CA LEU A 197 1.92 9.98 20.01
C LEU A 197 3.15 9.26 20.56
N PHE A 198 3.82 9.83 21.57
CA PHE A 198 4.95 9.16 22.23
C PHE A 198 4.52 7.93 23.01
N GLU A 199 3.38 7.97 23.71
CA GLU A 199 2.82 6.81 24.41
C GLU A 199 2.48 5.68 23.43
N GLN A 200 1.77 5.99 22.34
CA GLN A 200 1.42 5.02 21.30
C GLN A 200 2.67 4.42 20.65
N ALA A 201 3.68 5.26 20.35
CA ALA A 201 4.94 4.78 19.80
C ALA A 201 5.67 3.86 20.78
N ASN A 202 5.68 4.20 22.07
CA ASN A 202 6.29 3.37 23.10
C ASN A 202 5.58 2.02 23.27
N GLU A 203 4.24 2.00 23.22
CA GLU A 203 3.45 0.77 23.26
C GLU A 203 3.77 -0.14 22.07
N MET A 204 3.76 0.40 20.85
CA MET A 204 4.09 -0.35 19.64
C MET A 204 5.51 -0.95 19.71
N VAL A 205 6.49 -0.18 20.20
CA VAL A 205 7.86 -0.68 20.38
C VAL A 205 7.93 -1.76 21.47
N ALA A 206 7.17 -1.62 22.55
CA ALA A 206 7.12 -2.63 23.60
C ALA A 206 6.55 -3.95 23.08
N ASP A 207 5.49 -3.90 22.29
CA ASP A 207 4.89 -5.09 21.68
C ASP A 207 5.81 -5.74 20.66
N GLU A 208 6.51 -4.96 19.84
CA GLU A 208 7.54 -5.49 18.93
C GLU A 208 8.67 -6.18 19.71
N ARG A 209 9.15 -5.57 20.80
CA ARG A 209 10.17 -6.18 21.66
C ARG A 209 9.69 -7.48 22.28
N ARG A 210 8.43 -7.53 22.75
CA ARG A 210 7.82 -8.76 23.31
C ARG A 210 7.67 -9.84 22.25
N ALA A 211 7.18 -9.49 21.06
CA ALA A 211 7.00 -10.41 19.94
C ALA A 211 8.35 -10.96 19.47
N ARG A 212 9.35 -10.09 19.33
CA ARG A 212 10.72 -10.46 18.99
C ARG A 212 11.34 -11.40 20.01
N ALA A 213 11.22 -11.11 21.31
CA ALA A 213 11.72 -12.00 22.36
C ALA A 213 11.09 -13.41 22.30
N ARG A 214 9.77 -13.51 22.06
CA ARG A 214 9.07 -14.79 21.90
C ARG A 214 9.56 -15.57 20.67
N LEU A 215 9.84 -14.88 19.57
CA LEU A 215 10.37 -15.50 18.37
C LEU A 215 11.81 -15.96 18.58
N GLU A 216 12.65 -15.14 19.21
CA GLU A 216 14.04 -15.49 19.54
C GLU A 216 14.11 -16.72 20.45
N GLU A 217 13.22 -16.83 21.44
CA GLU A 217 13.08 -18.04 22.28
C GLU A 217 12.74 -19.28 21.44
N ARG A 218 11.71 -19.19 20.60
CA ARG A 218 11.27 -20.31 19.75
C ARG A 218 12.34 -20.73 18.74
N VAL A 219 13.06 -19.76 18.17
CA VAL A 219 14.20 -20.03 17.28
C VAL A 219 15.30 -20.76 18.04
N GLY A 220 15.67 -20.30 19.24
CA GLY A 220 16.67 -20.98 20.07
C GLY A 220 16.30 -22.43 20.42
N GLU A 221 15.03 -22.71 20.70
CA GLU A 221 14.57 -24.09 20.91
C GLU A 221 14.64 -24.96 19.65
N LEU A 222 14.30 -24.40 18.49
CA LEU A 222 14.38 -25.11 17.22
C LEU A 222 15.83 -25.42 16.87
N GLU A 223 16.74 -24.47 17.06
CA GLU A 223 18.18 -24.66 16.84
C GLU A 223 18.75 -25.76 17.74
N ARG A 224 18.38 -25.78 19.03
CA ARG A 224 18.78 -26.85 19.96
C ARG A 224 18.31 -28.22 19.46
N ARG A 225 17.06 -28.32 19.03
CA ARG A 225 16.49 -29.56 18.48
C ARG A 225 17.20 -29.98 17.20
N ASP A 226 17.54 -29.05 16.33
CA ASP A 226 18.22 -29.34 15.07
C ASP A 226 19.67 -29.77 15.28
N VAL A 227 20.36 -29.22 16.28
CA VAL A 227 21.69 -29.69 16.68
C VAL A 227 21.62 -31.12 17.22
N GLU A 228 20.64 -31.43 18.06
CA GLU A 228 20.47 -32.79 18.58
C GLU A 228 20.15 -33.81 17.48
N LYS A 229 19.24 -33.47 16.56
CA LYS A 229 18.91 -34.31 15.40
C LYS A 229 20.11 -34.51 14.50
N ARG A 230 20.87 -33.45 14.19
CA ARG A 230 22.12 -33.54 13.42
C ARG A 230 23.11 -34.51 14.05
N ARG A 231 23.32 -34.42 15.37
CA ARG A 231 24.19 -35.38 16.10
C ARG A 231 23.69 -36.83 16.03
N ARG A 232 22.37 -37.04 16.05
CA ARG A 232 21.79 -38.39 15.91
C ARG A 232 22.00 -38.94 14.51
N LEU A 233 21.78 -38.11 13.48
CA LEU A 233 22.02 -38.47 12.08
C LEU A 233 23.48 -38.80 11.82
N GLU A 234 24.41 -37.99 12.31
CA GLU A 234 25.86 -38.25 12.19
C GLU A 234 26.25 -39.63 12.76
N ARG A 235 25.69 -40.01 13.91
CA ARG A 235 25.91 -41.36 14.47
C ARG A 235 25.35 -42.47 13.59
N LEU A 236 24.18 -42.26 12.98
CA LEU A 236 23.58 -43.21 12.07
C LEU A 236 24.37 -43.32 10.77
N GLU A 237 24.85 -42.22 10.21
CA GLU A 237 25.71 -42.18 9.02
C GLU A 237 27.01 -42.95 9.25
N VAL A 238 27.65 -42.78 10.40
CA VAL A 238 28.84 -43.55 10.76
C VAL A 238 28.53 -45.06 10.87
N ALA A 239 27.38 -45.44 11.44
CA ALA A 239 26.95 -46.83 11.53
C ALA A 239 26.62 -47.43 10.15
N MET A 240 25.89 -46.70 9.31
CA MET A 240 25.56 -47.11 7.94
C MET A 240 26.83 -47.27 7.10
N GLY A 241 27.79 -46.33 7.19
CA GLY A 241 29.06 -46.45 6.48
C GLY A 241 29.90 -47.65 6.93
N ARG A 242 29.80 -48.07 8.21
CA ARG A 242 30.42 -49.32 8.69
C ARG A 242 29.74 -50.55 8.06
N ILE A 243 28.42 -50.58 8.00
CA ILE A 243 27.63 -51.67 7.40
C ILE A 243 27.95 -51.78 5.91
N GLU A 244 28.01 -50.66 5.20
CA GLU A 244 28.31 -50.61 3.77
C GLU A 244 29.71 -51.16 3.46
N ARG A 245 30.72 -50.83 4.28
CA ARG A 245 32.06 -51.44 4.16
C ARG A 245 32.05 -52.96 4.31
N VAL A 246 31.33 -53.48 5.31
CA VAL A 246 31.21 -54.93 5.52
C VAL A 246 30.47 -55.59 4.35
N ARG A 247 29.41 -54.95 3.85
CA ARG A 247 28.65 -55.43 2.69
C ARG A 247 29.54 -55.56 1.45
N ASN A 248 30.40 -54.57 1.18
CA ASN A 248 31.31 -54.62 0.02
C ASN A 248 32.31 -55.77 0.15
N LEU A 249 32.89 -55.99 1.34
CA LEU A 249 33.81 -57.11 1.59
C LEU A 249 33.15 -58.50 1.43
N LEU A 250 31.85 -58.61 1.72
CA LEU A 250 31.09 -59.84 1.52
C LEU A 250 30.70 -60.05 0.04
N ALA A 251 30.61 -58.99 -0.76
CA ALA A 251 30.27 -59.06 -2.18
C ALA A 251 31.46 -59.39 -3.09
N GLU A 252 32.69 -59.15 -2.64
CA GLU A 252 33.93 -59.47 -3.37
C GLU A 252 34.41 -60.93 -3.17
N LYS A 253 33.72 -61.72 -2.35
CA LYS A 253 33.96 -63.16 -2.16
C LYS A 253 32.94 -64.00 -2.91
#